data_AF-A0A5C3NIK9-F1
#
_entry.id   AF-A0A5C3NIK9-F1
#
_cell.length_a   1.000
_cell.length_b   1.000
_cell.length_c   1.000
_cell.angle_alpha   90.00
_cell.angle_beta   90.00
_cell.angle_gamma   90.00
#
_symmetry.space_group_name_H-M   'P 1'
#
loop_
_entity.id
_entity.type
_entity.pdbx_description
1 polymer ?
#
loop_
_entity_poly.entity_id
_entity_poly.type
_entity_poly.pdbx_seq_one_letter_code
_entity_poly.pdbx_strand_id
1 'polypeptide(L)'
;DTRGFPPGFFVVRSIATGRLLDVTANAVDDSTELILYPEQEKSLVDSLRDPEHDNQVFCVDPSGALSSRSSGHAIDVEDGRLVLRHRRPIVHPFPNAYSHPLPQFSYSAETKEISVTFDTDPAYPAPTASQTRESVTEAWRRKRYILSSIPERKPKTFMDDASAFLTSAMNTPLSFFSGNRNVESSPDAVFGGELELHEDEILEQDRGEEGEVDDSPDPLRRV
;
A
#
# COMPACT_ATOMS: atom_id res chain seq x y z
N ASP A 1 20.18 12.42 14.39
CA ASP A 1 19.01 11.67 14.86
C ASP A 1 18.50 10.85 13.67
N THR A 2 18.38 9.53 13.81
CA THR A 2 17.95 8.63 12.72
C THR A 2 16.43 8.46 12.66
N ARG A 3 15.66 9.21 13.48
CA ARG A 3 14.19 9.15 13.52
C ARG A 3 13.66 7.73 13.74
N GLY A 4 14.41 6.94 14.52
CA GLY A 4 14.11 5.56 14.86
C GLY A 4 14.63 4.51 13.86
N PHE A 5 15.06 4.89 12.65
CA PHE A 5 15.64 3.95 11.70
C PHE A 5 17.03 3.46 12.13
N PRO A 6 17.47 2.28 11.65
CA PRO A 6 18.86 1.84 11.79
C PRO A 6 19.82 2.89 11.20
N PRO A 7 21.01 3.07 11.78
CA PRO A 7 22.02 3.94 11.20
C PRO A 7 22.55 3.38 9.88
N GLY A 8 22.92 4.26 8.95
CA GLY A 8 23.46 3.87 7.66
C GLY A 8 22.41 3.37 6.69
N PHE A 9 22.76 2.34 5.91
CA PHE A 9 21.87 1.73 4.93
C PHE A 9 21.08 0.57 5.53
N PHE A 10 19.82 0.45 5.13
CA PHE A 10 18.91 -0.58 5.59
C PHE A 10 17.94 -0.98 4.49
N VAL A 11 17.27 -2.12 4.69
CA VAL A 11 16.15 -2.57 3.86
C VAL A 11 14.84 -2.35 4.62
N VAL A 12 13.76 -2.05 3.92
CA VAL A 12 12.41 -1.96 4.51
C VAL A 12 11.63 -3.20 4.12
N ARG A 13 11.28 -4.03 5.11
CA ARG A 13 10.54 -5.27 4.89
C ARG A 13 9.10 -5.13 5.36
N SER A 14 8.16 -5.44 4.48
CA SER A 14 6.76 -5.57 4.85
C SER A 14 6.57 -6.82 5.72
N ILE A 15 5.95 -6.65 6.88
CA ILE A 15 5.64 -7.76 7.80
C ILE A 15 4.57 -8.67 7.22
N ALA A 16 3.60 -8.10 6.50
CA ALA A 16 2.48 -8.83 5.94
C ALA A 16 2.91 -9.77 4.80
N THR A 17 3.82 -9.34 3.94
CA THR A 17 4.18 -10.06 2.71
C THR A 17 5.59 -10.64 2.73
N GLY A 18 6.45 -10.19 3.64
CA GLY A 18 7.88 -10.52 3.65
C GLY A 18 8.70 -9.87 2.52
N ARG A 19 8.04 -9.18 1.58
CA ARG A 19 8.65 -8.46 0.44
C ARG A 19 9.37 -7.20 0.93
N LEU A 20 10.35 -6.75 0.16
CA LEU A 20 11.13 -5.54 0.42
C LEU A 20 10.61 -4.36 -0.39
N LEU A 21 10.69 -3.16 0.18
CA LEU A 21 10.54 -1.92 -0.58
C LEU A 21 11.61 -1.88 -1.67
N ASP A 22 11.22 -1.48 -2.88
CA ASP A 22 12.02 -1.60 -4.08
C ASP A 22 11.74 -0.42 -5.02
N VAL A 23 12.79 0.22 -5.54
CA VAL A 23 12.69 1.20 -6.62
C VAL A 23 12.55 0.45 -7.95
N THR A 24 11.39 0.63 -8.60
CA THR A 24 11.01 -0.14 -9.79
C THR A 24 12.11 -0.14 -10.86
N ALA A 25 12.53 -1.34 -11.25
CA ALA A 25 13.51 -1.59 -12.33
C ALA A 25 14.84 -0.84 -12.16
N ASN A 26 15.23 -0.51 -10.92
CA ASN A 26 16.42 0.29 -10.61
C ASN A 26 16.46 1.64 -11.37
N ALA A 27 15.27 2.17 -11.72
CA ALA A 27 15.17 3.42 -12.44
C ALA A 27 15.56 4.60 -11.53
N VAL A 28 16.02 5.68 -12.18
CA VAL A 28 16.57 6.87 -11.50
C VAL A 28 15.76 8.13 -11.79
N ASP A 29 14.72 8.03 -12.61
CA ASP A 29 13.92 9.17 -13.04
C ASP A 29 12.96 9.63 -11.93
N ASP A 30 12.64 10.93 -11.93
CA ASP A 30 11.58 11.48 -11.09
C ASP A 30 10.24 10.75 -11.34
N SER A 31 9.43 10.63 -10.29
CA SER A 31 8.13 9.93 -10.33
C SER A 31 8.22 8.41 -10.56
N THR A 32 9.43 7.82 -10.51
CA THR A 32 9.59 6.35 -10.49
C THR A 32 8.93 5.80 -9.22
N GLU A 33 7.94 4.93 -9.38
CA GLU A 33 7.19 4.35 -8.25
C GLU A 33 8.03 3.36 -7.44
N LEU A 34 7.84 3.38 -6.12
CA LEU A 34 8.35 2.35 -5.21
C LEU A 34 7.27 1.30 -4.98
N ILE A 35 7.69 0.04 -4.98
CA ILE A 35 6.83 -1.12 -4.83
C ILE A 35 7.34 -2.02 -3.71
N LEU A 36 6.55 -3.00 -3.29
CA LEU A 36 7.10 -4.17 -2.62
C LEU A 36 7.41 -5.25 -3.65
N TYR A 37 8.61 -5.80 -3.55
CA TYR A 37 9.12 -6.84 -4.44
C TYR A 37 9.83 -7.94 -3.65
N PRO A 38 9.90 -9.19 -4.15
CA PRO A 38 10.68 -10.24 -3.51
C PRO A 38 12.13 -9.79 -3.26
N GLU A 39 12.69 -10.24 -2.14
CA GLU A 39 14.09 -9.97 -1.79
C GLU A 39 15.03 -10.52 -2.87
N GLN A 40 15.82 -9.63 -3.47
CA GLN A 40 16.73 -9.99 -4.57
C GLN A 40 18.12 -10.38 -4.07
N GLU A 41 18.56 -9.82 -2.93
CA GLU A 41 19.86 -10.10 -2.30
C GLU A 41 19.73 -10.24 -0.78
N LYS A 42 20.38 -11.26 -0.21
CA LYS A 42 20.28 -11.68 1.20
C LYS A 42 21.36 -11.10 2.10
N SER A 43 22.53 -10.76 1.56
CA SER A 43 23.64 -10.27 2.37
C SER A 43 23.29 -8.90 2.95
N LEU A 44 23.19 -8.71 4.26
CA LEU A 44 23.00 -7.37 4.84
C LEU A 44 24.33 -6.60 5.02
N VAL A 45 25.45 -7.22 4.62
CA VAL A 45 26.79 -6.65 4.75
C VAL A 45 27.15 -5.92 3.47
N ASP A 46 27.34 -4.60 3.59
CA ASP A 46 27.57 -3.68 2.48
C ASP A 46 28.64 -4.16 1.49
N SER A 47 29.79 -4.58 2.00
CA SER A 47 30.93 -5.03 1.18
C SER A 47 30.73 -6.40 0.51
N LEU A 48 29.66 -7.11 0.85
CA LEU A 48 29.35 -8.45 0.35
C LEU A 48 28.04 -8.49 -0.44
N ARG A 49 27.30 -7.38 -0.55
CA ARG A 49 26.11 -7.30 -1.42
C ARG A 49 26.54 -7.15 -2.86
N ASP A 50 25.73 -7.71 -3.74
CA ASP A 50 25.74 -7.38 -5.16
C ASP A 50 25.12 -5.98 -5.36
N PRO A 51 25.88 -4.99 -5.86
CA PRO A 51 25.39 -3.63 -6.07
C PRO A 51 24.22 -3.53 -7.07
N GLU A 52 24.02 -4.54 -7.93
CA GLU A 52 22.89 -4.56 -8.87
C GLU A 52 21.52 -4.60 -8.17
N HIS A 53 21.48 -5.00 -6.89
CA HIS A 53 20.27 -5.08 -6.07
C HIS A 53 20.16 -3.95 -5.02
N ASP A 54 20.89 -2.85 -5.21
CA ASP A 54 20.86 -1.68 -4.31
C ASP A 54 19.56 -0.85 -4.44
N ASN A 55 18.68 -1.17 -5.41
CA ASN A 55 17.34 -0.61 -5.53
C ASN A 55 16.39 -0.99 -4.36
N GLN A 56 16.77 -1.99 -3.54
CA GLN A 56 16.05 -2.39 -2.32
C GLN A 56 16.66 -1.82 -1.03
N VAL A 57 17.66 -0.94 -1.16
CA VAL A 57 18.44 -0.41 -0.04
C VAL A 57 18.22 1.09 0.10
N PHE A 58 17.98 1.54 1.33
CA PHE A 58 17.62 2.91 1.65
C PHE A 58 18.42 3.46 2.82
N CYS A 59 18.41 4.78 2.97
CA CYS A 59 18.91 5.47 4.15
C CYS A 59 18.00 6.66 4.49
N VAL A 60 18.11 7.18 5.72
CA VAL A 60 17.48 8.45 6.11
C VAL A 60 18.55 9.53 6.13
N ASP A 61 18.33 10.59 5.36
CA ASP A 61 19.25 11.71 5.31
C ASP A 61 19.06 12.66 6.53
N PRO A 62 19.97 13.62 6.79
CA PRO A 62 19.87 14.53 7.93
C PRO A 62 18.58 15.36 8.03
N SER A 63 17.92 15.65 6.91
CA SER A 63 16.60 16.31 6.85
C SER A 63 15.45 15.38 7.27
N GLY A 64 15.67 14.06 7.26
CA GLY A 64 14.67 13.05 7.59
C GLY A 64 13.96 12.44 6.39
N ALA A 65 14.34 12.78 5.16
CA ALA A 65 13.77 12.11 4.00
C ALA A 65 14.42 10.73 3.81
N LEU A 66 13.59 9.76 3.43
CA LEU A 66 14.08 8.46 2.98
C LEU A 66 14.77 8.67 1.62
N SER A 67 15.89 7.99 1.37
CA SER A 67 16.63 8.12 0.12
C SER A 67 17.08 6.75 -0.38
N SER A 68 17.00 6.55 -1.69
CA SER A 68 17.49 5.34 -2.36
C SER A 68 19.02 5.30 -2.35
N ARG A 69 19.59 4.12 -2.07
CA ARG A 69 21.03 3.90 -2.18
C ARG A 69 21.51 3.97 -3.62
N SER A 70 20.79 3.33 -4.55
CA SER A 70 21.26 3.17 -5.93
C SER A 70 21.38 4.49 -6.68
N SER A 71 20.45 5.42 -6.47
CA SER A 71 20.43 6.74 -7.12
C SER A 71 20.86 7.91 -6.24
N GLY A 72 20.79 7.75 -4.91
CA GLY A 72 20.92 8.86 -3.96
C GLY A 72 19.73 9.83 -3.97
N HIS A 73 18.67 9.54 -4.73
CA HIS A 73 17.48 10.38 -4.80
C HIS A 73 16.57 10.13 -3.59
N ALA A 74 15.81 11.16 -3.24
CA ALA A 74 14.90 11.10 -2.11
C ALA A 74 13.60 10.39 -2.49
N ILE A 75 12.86 9.92 -1.49
CA ILE A 75 11.52 9.38 -1.66
C ILE A 75 10.52 10.48 -1.34
N ASP A 76 9.55 10.66 -2.24
CA ASP A 76 8.44 11.59 -2.11
C ASP A 76 7.10 10.85 -2.21
N VAL A 77 5.99 11.57 -2.04
CA VAL A 77 4.63 11.04 -2.17
C VAL A 77 3.87 11.83 -3.24
N GLU A 78 3.49 11.14 -4.32
CA GLU A 78 2.70 11.70 -5.42
C GLU A 78 1.40 10.90 -5.58
N ASP A 79 0.25 11.57 -5.47
CA ASP A 79 -1.08 10.96 -5.58
C ASP A 79 -1.27 9.74 -4.65
N GLY A 80 -0.69 9.79 -3.45
CA GLY A 80 -0.74 8.71 -2.48
C GLY A 80 0.22 7.54 -2.74
N ARG A 81 1.11 7.65 -3.73
CA ARG A 81 2.12 6.63 -4.05
C ARG A 81 3.51 7.11 -3.65
N LEU A 82 4.35 6.19 -3.18
CA LEU A 82 5.77 6.48 -3.00
C LEU A 82 6.49 6.59 -4.35
N VAL A 83 7.25 7.67 -4.53
CA VAL A 83 8.02 7.89 -5.76
C VAL A 83 9.44 8.37 -5.49
N LEU A 84 10.32 8.15 -6.45
CA LEU A 84 11.66 8.71 -6.45
C LEU A 84 11.62 10.18 -6.87
N ARG A 85 12.41 11.03 -6.20
CA ARG A 85 12.51 12.45 -6.50
C ARG A 85 13.92 13.00 -6.32
N HIS A 86 14.39 13.72 -7.33
CA HIS A 86 15.58 14.53 -7.29
C HIS A 86 15.42 15.66 -6.27
N ARG A 87 16.50 15.96 -5.54
CA ARG A 87 16.53 17.12 -4.65
C ARG A 87 16.64 18.39 -5.46
N ARG A 88 15.69 19.28 -5.26
CA ARG A 88 15.63 20.61 -5.90
C ARG A 88 15.50 21.68 -4.82
N PRO A 89 15.96 22.92 -5.09
CA PRO A 89 15.73 24.04 -4.18
C PRO A 89 14.24 24.21 -3.89
N ILE A 90 13.91 24.39 -2.60
CA ILE A 90 12.54 24.65 -2.16
C ILE A 90 12.18 26.08 -2.56
N VAL A 91 11.02 26.26 -3.20
CA VAL A 91 10.52 27.57 -3.60
C VAL A 91 9.45 28.02 -2.61
N HIS A 92 9.60 29.25 -2.11
CA HIS A 92 8.65 29.89 -1.21
C HIS A 92 8.02 31.13 -1.86
N PRO A 93 6.79 31.52 -1.48
CA PRO A 93 5.90 30.83 -0.53
C PRO A 93 5.04 29.72 -1.18
N PHE A 94 4.98 29.69 -2.51
CA PHE A 94 4.15 28.74 -3.27
C PHE A 94 5.05 27.77 -4.05
N PRO A 95 5.38 26.60 -3.49
CA PRO A 95 6.13 25.59 -4.22
C PRO A 95 5.31 25.04 -5.39
N ASN A 96 5.87 24.13 -6.18
CA ASN A 96 5.15 23.30 -7.14
C ASN A 96 5.39 21.82 -6.82
N ALA A 97 4.90 20.91 -7.67
CA ALA A 97 5.08 19.46 -7.50
C ALA A 97 6.56 19.04 -7.30
N TYR A 98 7.53 19.79 -7.83
CA TYR A 98 8.94 19.44 -7.76
C TYR A 98 9.77 20.31 -6.81
N SER A 99 9.22 21.42 -6.31
CA SER A 99 9.93 22.40 -5.46
C SER A 99 9.37 22.51 -4.05
N HIS A 100 8.55 21.55 -3.63
CA HIS A 100 8.05 21.46 -2.26
C HIS A 100 9.07 20.74 -1.35
N PRO A 101 9.02 20.98 -0.02
CA PRO A 101 9.87 20.25 0.94
C PRO A 101 9.62 18.74 0.87
N LEU A 102 10.67 17.92 1.03
CA LEU A 102 10.51 16.46 1.06
C LEU A 102 9.76 16.00 2.31
N PRO A 103 8.98 14.91 2.22
CA PRO A 103 8.38 14.28 3.38
C PRO A 103 9.45 13.71 4.29
N GLN A 104 9.14 13.74 5.58
CA GLN A 104 10.00 13.21 6.62
C GLN A 104 9.47 11.87 7.11
N PHE A 105 10.34 10.87 7.16
CA PHE A 105 10.00 9.52 7.59
C PHE A 105 10.50 9.27 9.01
N SER A 106 9.70 8.55 9.78
CA SER A 106 10.07 8.09 11.12
C SER A 106 9.62 6.65 11.32
N TYR A 107 10.44 5.86 12.02
CA TYR A 107 10.15 4.46 12.31
C TYR A 107 10.01 4.24 13.81
N SER A 108 8.97 3.51 14.21
CA SER A 108 8.78 3.07 15.59
C SER A 108 9.15 1.60 15.71
N ALA A 109 10.18 1.27 16.48
CA ALA A 109 10.55 -0.12 16.73
C ALA A 109 9.50 -0.88 17.57
N GLU A 110 8.69 -0.15 18.35
CA GLU A 110 7.62 -0.72 19.19
C GLU A 110 6.42 -1.14 18.35
N THR A 111 5.91 -0.24 17.50
CA THR A 111 4.73 -0.53 16.64
C THR A 111 5.10 -1.14 15.30
N LYS A 112 6.39 -1.08 14.92
CA LYS A 112 6.92 -1.46 13.60
C LYS A 112 6.33 -0.69 12.44
N GLU A 113 5.80 0.50 12.71
CA GLU A 113 5.19 1.37 11.71
C GLU A 113 6.19 2.43 11.23
N ILE A 114 6.04 2.80 9.95
CA ILE A 114 6.71 3.97 9.38
C ILE A 114 5.67 5.08 9.25
N SER A 115 5.89 6.19 9.94
CA SER A 115 5.05 7.39 9.88
C SER A 115 5.67 8.46 8.99
N VAL A 116 4.85 9.16 8.22
CA VAL A 116 5.25 10.22 7.29
C VAL A 116 4.75 11.57 7.79
N THR A 117 5.61 12.57 7.81
CA THR A 117 5.27 13.96 8.18
C THR A 117 5.55 14.87 7.00
N PHE A 118 4.60 15.74 6.68
CA PHE A 118 4.69 16.68 5.58
C PHE A 118 4.81 18.13 6.10
N ASP A 119 5.61 18.96 5.42
CA ASP A 119 5.71 20.39 5.70
C ASP A 119 4.72 21.23 4.88
N THR A 120 4.29 20.67 3.74
CA THR A 120 3.28 21.21 2.82
C THR A 120 2.16 20.19 2.68
N ASP A 121 0.95 20.64 2.29
CA ASP A 121 -0.16 19.73 2.00
C ASP A 121 0.26 18.67 0.97
N PRO A 122 0.19 17.37 1.29
CA PRO A 122 0.56 16.29 0.35
C PRO A 122 -0.37 16.21 -0.88
N ALA A 123 -1.54 16.85 -0.84
CA ALA A 123 -2.42 16.97 -2.01
C ALA A 123 -2.07 18.18 -2.91
N TYR A 124 -0.98 18.90 -2.61
CA TYR A 124 -0.57 20.10 -3.33
C TYR A 124 0.32 19.79 -4.55
N PRO A 125 0.11 20.46 -5.70
CA PRO A 125 -0.94 21.44 -5.96
C PRO A 125 -2.30 20.75 -6.16
N ALA A 126 -3.36 21.29 -5.55
CA ALA A 126 -4.68 20.68 -5.60
C ALA A 126 -5.10 20.42 -7.06
N PRO A 127 -5.47 19.19 -7.44
CA PRO A 127 -5.89 18.88 -8.79
C PRO A 127 -7.19 19.65 -9.09
N THR A 128 -7.08 20.69 -9.92
CA THR A 128 -8.20 21.42 -10.55
C THR A 128 -9.20 22.19 -9.67
N ALA A 129 -8.98 22.35 -8.37
CA ALA A 129 -9.89 23.12 -7.53
C ALA A 129 -9.73 24.63 -7.74
N SER A 130 -10.82 25.31 -8.11
CA SER A 130 -10.94 26.75 -7.91
C SER A 130 -10.68 27.04 -6.43
N GLN A 131 -9.75 27.96 -6.15
CA GLN A 131 -9.24 28.31 -4.81
C GLN A 131 -10.35 28.91 -3.92
N THR A 132 -11.36 28.11 -3.61
CA THR A 132 -12.35 28.41 -2.59
C THR A 132 -11.66 28.18 -1.24
N ARG A 133 -11.89 29.11 -0.32
CA ARG A 133 -11.26 29.22 1.01
C ARG A 133 -11.34 27.96 1.89
N GLU A 134 -12.02 26.91 1.45
CA GLU A 134 -12.06 25.61 2.10
C GLU A 134 -10.81 24.77 1.81
N SER A 135 -10.03 25.06 0.76
CA SER A 135 -8.68 24.53 0.56
C SER A 135 -7.63 25.08 1.55
N VAL A 136 -8.08 25.86 2.54
CA VAL A 136 -7.26 26.51 3.59
C VAL A 136 -7.38 25.77 4.92
N THR A 137 -8.14 24.68 5.00
CA THR A 137 -8.12 23.86 6.21
C THR A 137 -6.79 23.11 6.27
N GLU A 138 -5.92 23.52 7.19
CA GLU A 138 -4.74 22.79 7.70
C GLU A 138 -5.14 21.45 8.37
N ALA A 139 -6.22 20.82 7.91
CA ALA A 139 -6.73 19.53 8.36
C ALA A 139 -5.73 18.42 8.06
N TRP A 140 -4.99 18.53 6.95
CA TRP A 140 -3.89 17.62 6.62
C TRP A 140 -2.83 17.57 7.74
N ARG A 141 -2.53 18.68 8.41
CA ARG A 141 -1.59 18.72 9.55
C ARG A 141 -2.05 17.91 10.76
N ARG A 142 -3.35 17.68 10.89
CA ARG A 142 -3.94 16.90 12.01
C ARG A 142 -4.08 15.42 11.67
N LYS A 143 -3.78 15.01 10.44
CA LYS A 143 -3.81 13.61 10.03
C LYS A 143 -2.49 12.94 10.39
N ARG A 144 -2.56 11.67 10.76
CA ARG A 144 -1.41 10.78 10.88
C ARG A 144 -1.29 10.00 9.58
N TYR A 145 -0.13 10.09 8.94
CA TYR A 145 0.15 9.35 7.72
C TYR A 145 1.04 8.16 8.06
N ILE A 146 0.59 6.97 7.69
CA ILE A 146 1.32 5.71 7.89
C ILE A 146 1.59 5.11 6.52
N LEU A 147 2.81 4.61 6.35
CA LEU A 147 3.15 3.81 5.18
C LEU A 147 2.53 2.42 5.32
N SER A 148 1.67 2.06 4.37
CA SER A 148 0.96 0.77 4.34
C SER A 148 0.93 0.25 2.92
N SER A 149 0.61 -1.03 2.76
CA SER A 149 0.37 -1.68 1.47
C SER A 149 -0.91 -2.48 1.57
N ILE A 150 -1.74 -2.50 0.53
CA ILE A 150 -2.99 -3.26 0.54
C ILE A 150 -2.68 -4.74 0.23
N PRO A 151 -2.97 -5.69 1.14
CA PRO A 151 -2.84 -7.12 0.85
C PRO A 151 -3.76 -7.53 -0.30
N GLU A 152 -3.23 -8.28 -1.27
CA GLU A 152 -4.01 -8.83 -2.39
C GLU A 152 -4.23 -10.33 -2.24
N ARG A 153 -5.48 -10.77 -2.35
CA ARG A 153 -5.80 -12.20 -2.32
C ARG A 153 -5.57 -12.85 -3.68
N LYS A 154 -5.20 -14.13 -3.67
CA LYS A 154 -5.23 -15.00 -4.84
C LYS A 154 -6.65 -15.00 -5.42
N PRO A 155 -6.83 -14.72 -6.71
CA PRO A 155 -8.12 -14.88 -7.36
C PRO A 155 -8.58 -16.32 -7.18
N LYS A 156 -9.79 -16.52 -6.64
CA LYS A 156 -10.38 -17.86 -6.51
C LYS A 156 -10.49 -18.47 -7.90
N THR A 157 -9.96 -19.68 -8.07
CA THR A 157 -10.12 -20.43 -9.32
C THR A 157 -11.35 -21.34 -9.21
N PHE A 158 -11.93 -21.75 -10.35
CA PHE A 158 -13.08 -22.67 -10.38
C PHE A 158 -12.86 -23.98 -9.60
N MET A 159 -11.59 -24.39 -9.42
CA MET A 159 -11.23 -25.56 -8.61
C MET A 159 -11.36 -25.29 -7.10
N ASP A 160 -11.07 -24.08 -6.65
CA ASP A 160 -11.17 -23.68 -5.25
C ASP A 160 -12.65 -23.64 -4.80
N ASP A 161 -13.56 -23.16 -5.67
CA ASP A 161 -15.01 -23.16 -5.41
C ASP A 161 -15.59 -24.58 -5.34
N ALA A 162 -15.12 -25.50 -6.20
CA ALA A 162 -15.54 -26.89 -6.15
C ALA A 162 -15.07 -27.57 -4.85
N SER A 163 -13.88 -27.24 -4.35
CA SER A 163 -13.37 -27.77 -3.08
C SER A 163 -14.19 -27.25 -1.88
N ALA A 164 -14.59 -25.98 -1.88
CA ALA A 164 -15.47 -25.40 -0.88
C ALA A 164 -16.87 -26.03 -0.94
N PHE A 165 -17.42 -26.25 -2.13
CA PHE A 165 -18.70 -26.94 -2.33
C PHE A 165 -18.64 -28.39 -1.83
N LEU A 166 -17.62 -29.16 -2.20
CA LEU A 166 -17.44 -30.55 -1.74
C LEU A 166 -17.29 -30.64 -0.22
N THR A 167 -16.53 -29.72 0.39
CA THR A 167 -16.34 -29.68 1.84
C THR A 167 -17.64 -29.30 2.56
N SER A 168 -18.42 -28.37 2.00
CA SER A 168 -19.75 -28.02 2.53
C SER A 168 -20.75 -29.19 2.41
N ALA A 169 -20.68 -29.96 1.34
CA ALA A 169 -21.50 -31.15 1.12
C ALA A 169 -21.14 -32.29 2.11
N MET A 170 -19.89 -32.38 2.55
CA MET A 170 -19.46 -33.35 3.56
C MET A 170 -19.83 -32.95 4.99
N ASN A 171 -19.96 -31.65 5.28
CA ASN A 171 -20.37 -31.14 6.58
C ASN A 171 -21.90 -31.00 6.75
N THR A 172 -22.68 -31.35 5.72
CA THR A 172 -24.14 -31.39 5.82
C THR A 172 -24.57 -32.77 6.36
N PRO A 173 -25.21 -32.87 7.54
CA PRO A 173 -25.71 -34.15 8.03
C PRO A 173 -26.77 -34.67 7.06
N LEU A 174 -26.58 -35.91 6.61
CA LEU A 174 -27.45 -36.66 5.69
C LEU A 174 -28.93 -36.64 6.13
N SER A 175 -29.66 -35.60 5.78
CA SER A 175 -31.13 -35.55 5.81
C SER A 175 -31.64 -35.66 4.38
N PHE A 176 -31.39 -36.80 3.73
CA PHE A 176 -31.85 -37.06 2.37
C PHE A 176 -32.64 -38.37 2.23
N PHE A 177 -33.43 -38.71 3.25
CA PHE A 177 -34.50 -39.70 3.16
C PHE A 177 -35.81 -39.16 3.76
N SER A 178 -36.38 -38.10 3.20
CA SER A 178 -37.84 -37.93 3.16
C SER A 178 -38.28 -36.85 2.17
N GLY A 179 -39.04 -37.25 1.15
CA GLY A 179 -40.25 -36.55 0.72
C GLY A 179 -40.11 -35.13 0.16
N ASN A 180 -40.06 -35.05 -1.16
CA ASN A 180 -40.95 -34.24 -2.00
C ASN A 180 -41.17 -32.76 -1.60
N ARG A 181 -40.42 -31.85 -2.23
CA ARG A 181 -40.91 -30.52 -2.65
C ARG A 181 -39.97 -29.95 -3.73
N ASN A 182 -40.51 -29.84 -4.94
CA ASN A 182 -39.95 -28.98 -5.98
C ASN A 182 -39.86 -27.56 -5.42
N VAL A 183 -38.65 -27.02 -5.35
CA VAL A 183 -38.42 -25.57 -5.30
C VAL A 183 -37.57 -25.27 -6.53
N GLU A 184 -38.25 -24.89 -7.62
CA GLU A 184 -37.63 -24.25 -8.77
C GLU A 184 -37.13 -22.87 -8.34
N SER A 185 -35.82 -22.73 -8.15
CA SER A 185 -35.16 -21.42 -8.12
C SER A 185 -34.94 -20.96 -9.56
N SER A 186 -35.93 -20.31 -10.15
CA SER A 186 -35.77 -19.65 -11.46
C SER A 186 -34.90 -18.39 -11.32
N PRO A 187 -33.89 -18.19 -12.18
CA PRO A 187 -33.04 -17.00 -12.18
C PRO A 187 -33.81 -15.69 -12.45
N ASP A 188 -35.02 -15.75 -13.01
CA ASP A 188 -35.84 -14.55 -13.26
C ASP A 188 -36.36 -13.89 -11.97
N ALA A 189 -36.39 -14.60 -10.84
CA ALA A 189 -36.82 -14.04 -9.55
C ALA A 189 -35.76 -13.14 -8.88
N VAL A 190 -34.50 -13.17 -9.35
CA VAL A 190 -33.39 -12.41 -8.76
C VAL A 190 -33.15 -11.07 -9.47
N PHE A 191 -33.61 -10.92 -10.73
CA PHE A 191 -33.38 -9.70 -11.53
C PHE A 191 -34.52 -8.66 -11.48
N GLY A 192 -35.63 -8.96 -10.81
CA GLY A 192 -36.84 -8.10 -10.78
C GLY A 192 -37.01 -7.23 -9.54
N GLY A 193 -36.09 -7.30 -8.57
CA GLY A 193 -36.14 -6.48 -7.37
C GLY A 193 -35.38 -5.18 -7.56
N GLU A 194 -36.10 -4.06 -7.52
CA GLU A 194 -35.55 -2.72 -7.39
C GLU A 194 -34.71 -2.65 -6.10
N LEU A 195 -33.38 -2.74 -6.25
CA LEU A 195 -32.43 -2.60 -5.14
C LEU A 195 -32.32 -1.11 -4.80
N GLU A 196 -33.29 -0.62 -4.02
CA GLU A 196 -33.22 0.69 -3.38
C GLU A 196 -32.21 0.60 -2.22
N LEU A 197 -30.93 0.82 -2.52
CA LEU A 197 -29.89 0.97 -1.50
C LEU A 197 -30.13 2.30 -0.77
N HIS A 198 -30.62 2.22 0.48
CA HIS A 198 -30.71 3.40 1.35
C HIS A 198 -29.30 3.80 1.82
N GLU A 199 -29.06 5.10 1.91
CA GLU A 199 -27.75 5.71 2.20
C GLU A 199 -27.15 5.33 3.57
N ASP A 200 -27.95 4.71 4.44
CA ASP A 200 -27.54 4.23 5.77
C ASP A 200 -27.11 2.74 5.79
N GLU A 201 -27.19 2.02 4.66
CA GLU A 201 -26.81 0.60 4.55
C GLU A 201 -25.42 0.42 3.90
N ILE A 202 -24.45 1.24 4.30
CA ILE A 202 -23.04 0.88 4.09
C ILE A 202 -22.67 -0.09 5.22
N LEU A 203 -22.91 -1.37 5.01
CA LEU A 203 -22.31 -2.41 5.84
C LEU A 203 -20.80 -2.30 5.67
N GLU A 204 -20.12 -1.70 6.65
CA GLU A 204 -18.69 -1.90 6.86
C GLU A 204 -18.49 -3.40 6.98
N GLN A 205 -18.11 -4.03 5.86
CA GLN A 205 -17.79 -5.43 5.84
C GLN A 205 -16.49 -5.57 6.63
N ASP A 206 -16.65 -5.89 7.91
CA ASP A 206 -15.58 -6.21 8.85
C ASP A 206 -14.66 -7.20 8.12
N ARG A 207 -13.50 -6.72 7.68
CA ARG A 207 -12.55 -7.48 6.89
C ARG A 207 -11.97 -8.52 7.85
N GLY A 208 -12.63 -9.66 7.97
CA GLY A 208 -12.21 -10.75 8.84
C GLY A 208 -10.76 -11.16 8.56
N GLU A 209 -10.17 -11.96 9.45
CA GLU A 209 -8.77 -12.42 9.42
C GLU A 209 -8.28 -12.91 8.03
N GLU A 210 -9.18 -13.43 7.20
CA GLU A 210 -8.90 -13.83 5.81
C GLU A 210 -8.55 -12.69 4.84
N GLY A 211 -8.91 -11.44 5.16
CA GLY A 211 -8.59 -10.27 4.36
C GLY A 211 -7.20 -9.70 4.65
N GLU A 212 -6.55 -10.12 5.73
CA GLU A 212 -5.19 -9.67 6.07
C GLU A 212 -4.11 -10.47 5.34
N VAL A 213 -4.49 -11.57 4.68
CA VAL A 213 -3.58 -12.48 3.98
C VAL A 213 -3.36 -12.03 2.53
N ASP A 214 -2.09 -11.86 2.16
CA ASP A 214 -1.65 -11.66 0.78
C ASP A 214 -1.13 -13.00 0.21
N ASP A 215 -2.00 -13.75 -0.47
CA ASP A 215 -1.67 -15.03 -1.11
C ASP A 215 -1.62 -14.93 -2.65
N SER A 216 -1.71 -13.72 -3.22
CA SER A 216 -1.61 -13.53 -4.66
C SER A 216 -0.19 -13.86 -5.17
N PRO A 217 -0.07 -14.60 -6.30
CA PRO A 217 1.22 -15.01 -6.87
C PRO A 217 1.98 -13.87 -7.55
N ASP A 218 1.36 -12.69 -7.74
CA ASP A 218 2.00 -11.55 -8.35
C ASP A 218 3.15 -11.05 -7.44
N PRO A 219 4.40 -10.96 -7.94
CA PRO A 219 5.52 -10.51 -7.14
C PRO A 219 5.41 -9.03 -6.73
N LEU A 220 4.68 -8.19 -7.47
CA LEU A 220 4.61 -6.76 -7.26
C LEU A 220 3.47 -6.39 -6.30
N ARG A 221 3.72 -5.49 -5.36
CA ARG A 221 2.65 -4.77 -4.62
C ARG A 221 2.88 -3.28 -4.65
N ARG A 222 1.79 -2.53 -4.81
CA ARG A 222 1.81 -1.08 -4.62
C ARG A 222 1.88 -0.74 -3.14
N VAL A 223 2.52 0.38 -2.85
CA VAL A 223 2.73 0.95 -1.52
C VAL A 223 2.10 2.33 -1.48
#